data_AF-A0A9X1MIW9-F1
#
_entry.id   AF-A0A9X1MIW9-F1
#
_cell.length_a   1.000
_cell.length_b   1.000
_cell.length_c   1.000
_cell.angle_alpha   90.00
_cell.angle_beta   90.00
_cell.angle_gamma   90.00
#
_symmetry.space_group_name_H-M   'P 1'
#
loop_
_entity.id
_entity.type
_entity.pdbx_description
1 polymer ?
#
loop_
_entity_poly.entity_id
_entity_poly.type
_entity_poly.pdbx_seq_one_letter_code
_entity_poly.pdbx_strand_id
1 'polypeptide(L)' 'MKRPRQVTFEEGPLAGWLARNLRPYADQLLVCDPRRNAYVAKEGDKDDPIDAQRLAQLLRGGFLKEVHQVDSIVRC' A
#
# COMPACT_ATOMS: atom_id res chain seq x y z
N MET A 1 -23.26 -6.49 -7.27
CA MET A 1 -22.34 -6.51 -6.11
C MET A 1 -21.12 -5.65 -6.44
N LYS A 2 -20.91 -4.52 -5.73
CA LYS A 2 -19.62 -3.83 -5.79
C LYS A 2 -18.59 -4.72 -5.09
N ARG A 3 -17.53 -5.11 -5.80
CA ARG A 3 -16.43 -5.86 -5.20
C ARG A 3 -15.70 -4.92 -4.23
N PRO A 4 -15.36 -5.36 -3.01
CA PRO A 4 -14.62 -4.52 -2.08
C PRO A 4 -13.31 -4.06 -2.74
N ARG A 5 -13.09 -2.75 -2.75
CA ARG A 5 -11.90 -2.11 -3.32
C ARG A 5 -10.85 -2.05 -2.23
N GLN A 6 -9.99 -3.07 -2.21
CA GLN A 6 -8.78 -3.06 -1.39
C GLN A 6 -7.69 -2.30 -2.15
N VAL A 7 -7.06 -1.34 -1.47
CA VAL A 7 -5.96 -0.54 -2.01
C VAL A 7 -4.74 -0.75 -1.13
N THR A 8 -3.57 -0.95 -1.74
CA THR A 8 -2.31 -1.10 -1.03
C THR A 8 -1.20 -0.34 -1.76
N PHE A 9 -0.27 0.22 -1.01
CA PHE A 9 0.94 0.86 -1.53
C PHE A 9 2.04 0.86 -0.47
N GLU A 10 3.26 1.13 -0.91
CA GLU A 10 4.43 1.16 -0.03
C GLU A 10 4.53 2.50 0.74
N GLU A 11 5.04 2.42 1.96
CA GLU A 11 5.34 3.59 2.78
C GLU A 11 6.41 4.44 2.12
N GLY A 12 6.15 5.74 2.06
CA GLY A 12 7.05 6.71 1.48
C GLY A 12 6.69 8.12 1.95
N PRO A 13 7.46 9.14 1.55
CA PRO A 13 7.26 10.51 2.04
C PRO A 13 5.85 11.07 1.81
N LEU A 14 5.15 10.58 0.78
CA LEU A 14 3.78 10.99 0.42
C LEU A 14 2.70 9.98 0.85
N ALA A 15 3.07 8.85 1.46
CA ALA A 15 2.13 7.78 1.78
C ALA A 15 1.00 8.25 2.72
N GLY A 16 1.32 9.07 3.72
CA GLY A 16 0.31 9.65 4.60
C GLY A 16 -0.67 10.58 3.86
N TRP A 17 -0.19 11.39 2.91
CA TRP A 17 -1.08 12.22 2.07
C TRP A 17 -1.97 11.35 1.17
N LEU A 18 -1.39 10.35 0.53
CA LEU A 18 -2.11 9.45 -0.36
C LEU A 18 -3.17 8.63 0.39
N ALA A 19 -2.82 8.10 1.57
CA ALA A 19 -3.72 7.37 2.45
C ALA A 19 -4.96 8.20 2.81
N ARG A 20 -4.76 9.46 3.21
CA ARG A 20 -5.86 10.37 3.56
C ARG A 20 -6.80 10.64 2.39
N ASN A 21 -6.27 10.79 1.18
CA ASN A 21 -7.08 11.09 0.00
C ASN A 21 -7.81 9.85 -0.55
N LEU A 22 -7.25 8.65 -0.36
CA LEU A 22 -7.83 7.41 -0.89
C LEU A 22 -8.83 6.75 0.07
N ARG A 23 -8.72 7.01 1.38
CA ARG A 23 -9.59 6.42 2.42
C ARG A 23 -11.09 6.54 2.15
N PRO A 24 -11.63 7.68 1.64
CA PRO A 24 -13.05 7.79 1.32
C PRO A 24 -13.51 6.92 0.14
N TYR A 25 -12.58 6.41 -0.67
CA TYR A 25 -12.86 5.71 -1.94
C TYR A 25 -12.48 4.22 -1.92
N ALA A 26 -11.84 3.76 -0.83
CA ALA A 26 -11.38 2.39 -0.65
C ALA A 26 -12.08 1.75 0.55
N ASP A 27 -12.53 0.51 0.41
CA ASP A 27 -13.15 -0.24 1.50
C ASP A 27 -12.09 -0.71 2.52
N GLN A 28 -10.86 -0.95 2.04
CA GLN A 28 -9.69 -1.24 2.85
C GLN A 28 -8.47 -0.56 2.23
N LEU A 29 -7.67 0.10 3.05
CA LEU A 29 -6.44 0.77 2.64
C LEU A 29 -5.31 0.31 3.55
N LEU A 30 -4.31 -0.34 2.96
CA LEU A 30 -3.15 -0.87 3.67
C LEU A 30 -1.89 -0.18 3.16
N VAL A 31 -1.14 0.44 4.06
CA VAL A 31 0.19 0.98 3.74
C VAL A 31 1.22 -0.02 4.25
N CYS A 32 2.12 -0.50 3.40
CA CYS A 32 3.07 -1.56 3.73
C CYS A 32 4.51 -1.07 3.80
N ASP A 33 5.34 -1.72 4.61
CA ASP A 33 6.75 -1.33 4.80
C ASP A 33 7.61 -1.71 3.58
N PRO A 34 8.19 -0.75 2.83
CA PRO A 34 9.02 -1.03 1.65
C PRO A 34 10.28 -1.83 1.99
N ARG A 35 10.76 -1.76 3.25
CA ARG A 35 12.02 -2.39 3.68
C ARG A 35 11.92 -3.91 3.78
N ARG A 36 10.70 -4.46 3.92
CA ARG A 36 10.46 -5.91 3.92
C ARG A 36 10.09 -6.46 2.54
N ASN A 37 9.55 -5.63 1.66
CA ASN A 37 9.36 -5.96 0.24
C ASN A 37 10.66 -5.90 -0.58
N ALA A 38 11.77 -5.46 0.03
CA ALA A 38 13.10 -5.47 -0.58
C ALA A 38 13.62 -6.86 -1.02
N TYR A 39 12.93 -7.96 -0.67
CA TYR A 39 13.15 -9.27 -1.27
C TYR A 39 12.71 -9.35 -2.75
N VAL A 40 11.78 -8.47 -3.19
CA VAL A 40 11.35 -8.31 -4.59
C VAL A 40 12.26 -7.30 -5.33
N ALA A 41 12.81 -6.33 -4.61
CA ALA A 41 13.60 -5.23 -5.18
C ALA A 41 15.01 -5.61 -5.69
N LYS A 42 15.41 -6.89 -5.59
CA LYS A 42 16.75 -7.38 -5.95
C LYS A 42 16.85 -8.10 -7.29
N GLU A 43 15.73 -8.45 -7.93
CA GLU A 43 15.77 -8.98 -9.29
C GLU A 43 15.68 -7.82 -10.30
N GLY A 44 16.59 -7.82 -11.28
CA GLY A 44 17.00 -6.64 -12.05
C GLY A 44 16.00 -6.07 -13.06
N ASP A 45 14.76 -6.56 -13.09
CA ASP A 45 13.67 -6.00 -13.90
C ASP A 45 12.60 -5.41 -12.97
N LYS A 46 12.65 -4.08 -12.85
CA LYS A 46 11.66 -3.27 -12.13
C LYS A 46 10.84 -2.51 -13.16
N ASP A 47 9.56 -2.82 -13.22
CA ASP A 47 8.58 -2.08 -14.01
C ASP A 47 7.33 -1.89 -13.14
N ASP A 48 6.77 -0.68 -13.15
CA ASP A 48 5.66 -0.28 -12.27
C ASP A 48 4.46 -1.26 -12.30
N PRO A 49 4.06 -1.81 -13.48
CA PRO A 49 2.98 -2.79 -13.55
C PRO A 49 3.31 -4.12 -12.87
N ILE A 50 4.58 -4.55 -12.95
CA ILE A 50 5.04 -5.82 -12.36
C ILE A 50 5.04 -5.69 -10.83
N ASP A 51 5.55 -4.59 -10.32
CA ASP A 51 5.59 -4.34 -8.87
C ASP A 51 4.18 -4.17 -8.29
N ALA A 52 3.27 -3.51 -9.00
CA ALA A 52 1.85 -3.42 -8.61
C ALA A 52 1.18 -4.81 -8.57
N GLN A 53 1.47 -5.68 -9.54
CA GLN A 53 0.93 -7.03 -9.57
C GLN A 53 1.46 -7.88 -8.41
N ARG A 54 2.76 -7.82 -8.12
CA ARG A 54 3.37 -8.53 -7.00
C ARG A 54 2.80 -8.06 -5.67
N LEU A 55 2.62 -6.75 -5.52
CA LEU A 55 2.02 -6.17 -4.31
C LEU A 55 0.56 -6.63 -4.11
N ALA A 56 -0.23 -6.71 -5.19
CA ALA A 56 -1.57 -7.26 -5.13
C ALA A 56 -1.60 -8.75 -4.76
N GLN A 57 -0.61 -9.53 -5.18
CA GLN A 57 -0.48 -10.94 -4.77
C GLN A 57 -0.15 -11.07 -3.28
N LEU A 58 0.78 -10.25 -2.76
CA LEU A 58 1.13 -10.21 -1.34
C LEU A 58 -0.06 -9.81 -0.47
N LEU A 59 -0.86 -8.83 -0.92
CA LEU A 59 -2.08 -8.42 -0.26
C LEU A 59 -3.09 -9.57 -0.17
N ARG A 60 -3.32 -10.28 -1.29
CA ARG A 60 -4.24 -11.44 -1.32
C ARG A 60 -3.76 -12.58 -0.42
N GLY A 61 -2.46 -12.78 -0.30
CA GLY A 61 -1.86 -13.80 0.56
C GLY A 61 -1.76 -13.42 2.03
N GLY A 62 -2.10 -12.18 2.41
CA GLY A 62 -1.95 -11.70 3.79
C GLY A 62 -0.50 -11.56 4.25
N PHE A 63 0.46 -11.50 3.31
CA PHE A 63 1.89 -11.42 3.61
C PHE A 63 2.39 -9.99 3.83
N LEU A 64 1.54 -8.98 3.62
CA LEU A 64 1.88 -7.58 3.85
C LEU A 64 1.81 -7.25 5.34
N LYS A 65 2.87 -6.61 5.84
CA LYS A 65 2.88 -6.01 7.16
C LYS A 65 2.43 -4.56 7.05
N GLU A 66 1.31 -4.25 7.69
CA GLU A 66 0.78 -2.90 7.77
C GLU A 66 1.70 -1.99 8.60
N VAL A 67 1.96 -0.80 8.06
CA VAL A 67 2.56 0.33 8.75
C VAL A 67 1.43 1.27 9.12
N HIS A 68 1.23 1.44 10.43
CA HIS A 68 0.19 2.31 10.94
C HIS A 68 0.46 3.76 10.54
N GLN A 69 -0.42 4.32 9.72
CA GLN A 69 -0.42 5.75 9.41
C GLN A 69 -1.06 6.51 10.57
N VAL A 70 -0.36 7.51 11.10
CA VAL A 70 -0.96 8.44 12.06
C VAL A 70 -2.08 9.22 11.35
N ASP A 71 -3.32 8.97 11.75
CA ASP A 71 -4.48 9.82 11.45
C ASP A 71 -4.35 11.14 12.22
N SER A 72 -3.37 11.97 11.87
CA SER A 72 -3.30 13.32 12.40
C SER A 72 -4.37 14.17 11.75
N ILE A 73 -5.62 14.01 12.19
CA ILE A 73 -6.64 15.06 12.09
C ILE A 73 -6.39 15.99 13.28
N VAL A 74 -5.34 16.81 13.19
CA VAL A 74 -5.33 18.09 13.89
C VAL A 74 -5.52 19.13 12.80
N ARG A 75 -6.79 19.40 12.48
CA ARG A 75 -7.16 20.65 11.82
C ARG A 75 -7.18 21.71 12.93
N CYS A 76 -6.06 22.40 13.11
CA CYS A 76 -6.08 23.72 13.74
C CYS A 76 -6.65 24.73 12.74
#